data_AF-A0A2S8PPW3-F1
#
_entry.id   AF-A0A2S8PPW3-F1
#
_cell.length_a   1.000
_cell.length_b   1.000
_cell.length_c   1.000
_cell.angle_alpha   90.00
_cell.angle_beta   90.00
_cell.angle_gamma   90.00
#
_symmetry.space_group_name_H-M   'P 1'
#
loop_
_entity.id
_entity.type
_entity.pdbx_description
1 polymer ?
#
loop_
_entity_poly.entity_id
_entity_poly.type
_entity_poly.pdbx_seq_one_letter_code
_entity_poly.pdbx_strand_id
1 'polypeptide(L)'
;MQSLWLSMVNLDDGIQAEADRRRKQAEELSPRQEWPQLRTGFPQESFEQAVRAIQQYIREGDVFQVNLSLRQELDLHSPPEQAYEWLRLLNPSLTWA
;
A
#
# COMPACT_ATOMS: atom_id res chain seq x y z
N MET A 1 -9.62 27.56 14.36
CA MET A 1 -9.77 26.09 14.24
C MET A 1 -10.40 25.65 12.93
N GLN A 2 -11.40 26.36 12.37
CA GLN A 2 -11.94 26.05 11.02
C GLN A 2 -10.96 26.40 9.86
N SER A 3 -10.09 27.39 10.06
CA SER A 3 -9.08 27.83 9.08
C SER A 3 -7.95 26.83 8.83
N LEU A 4 -7.62 25.97 9.80
CA LEU A 4 -6.60 24.91 9.66
C LEU A 4 -7.10 23.71 8.85
N TRP A 5 -8.41 23.44 8.90
CA TRP A 5 -9.05 22.41 8.10
C TRP A 5 -9.17 22.85 6.62
N LEU A 6 -9.53 24.11 6.37
CA LEU A 6 -9.56 24.70 5.02
C LEU A 6 -8.17 24.86 4.39
N SER A 7 -7.10 25.06 5.18
CA SER A 7 -5.73 25.03 4.66
C SER A 7 -5.25 23.62 4.33
N MET A 8 -5.79 22.59 5.01
CA MET A 8 -5.49 21.18 4.70
C MET A 8 -6.17 20.70 3.40
N VAL A 9 -7.30 21.32 3.03
CA VAL A 9 -7.93 21.15 1.71
C VAL A 9 -7.18 21.95 0.62
N ASN A 10 -6.60 23.12 0.95
CA ASN A 10 -5.72 23.87 0.03
C ASN A 10 -4.27 23.32 -0.06
N LEU A 11 -3.91 22.36 0.80
CA LEU A 11 -2.66 21.60 0.70
C LEU A 11 -2.66 20.65 -0.50
N ASP A 12 -3.80 20.50 -1.20
CA ASP A 12 -3.95 19.63 -2.36
C ASP A 12 -2.93 19.93 -3.46
N ASP A 13 -2.57 21.18 -3.76
CA ASP A 13 -1.61 21.46 -4.85
C ASP A 13 -0.16 21.06 -4.50
N GLY A 14 0.26 21.30 -3.26
CA GLY A 14 1.61 20.97 -2.77
C GLY A 14 1.78 19.49 -2.46
N ILE A 15 0.72 18.86 -1.91
CA ILE A 15 0.65 17.41 -1.73
C ILE A 15 0.58 16.74 -3.10
N GLN A 16 -0.13 17.29 -4.09
CA GLN A 16 -0.21 16.68 -5.42
C GLN A 16 1.11 16.78 -6.15
N ALA A 17 1.82 17.92 -6.10
CA ALA A 17 3.14 18.05 -6.72
C ALA A 17 4.21 17.13 -6.07
N GLU A 18 4.09 16.85 -4.77
CA GLU A 18 4.95 15.89 -4.07
C GLU A 18 4.52 14.44 -4.33
N ALA A 19 3.22 14.17 -4.37
CA ALA A 19 2.63 12.87 -4.70
C ALA A 19 2.95 12.47 -6.15
N ASP A 20 2.90 13.41 -7.09
CA ASP A 20 3.26 13.21 -8.50
C ASP A 20 4.77 12.95 -8.66
N ARG A 21 5.61 13.65 -7.89
CA ARG A 21 7.05 13.37 -7.84
C ARG A 21 7.34 11.98 -7.29
N ARG A 22 6.70 11.61 -6.18
CA ARG A 22 6.80 10.26 -5.59
C ARG A 22 6.24 9.18 -6.50
N ARG A 23 5.17 9.47 -7.24
CA ARG A 23 4.59 8.56 -8.23
C ARG A 23 5.55 8.32 -9.40
N LYS A 24 6.13 9.37 -9.97
CA LYS A 24 7.16 9.26 -11.01
C LYS A 24 8.38 8.46 -10.51
N GLN A 25 8.84 8.76 -9.30
CA GLN A 25 9.97 8.05 -8.71
C GLN A 25 9.62 6.57 -8.41
N ALA A 26 8.40 6.28 -7.96
CA ALA A 26 7.92 4.91 -7.75
C ALA A 26 7.74 4.15 -9.07
N GLU A 27 7.31 4.82 -10.14
CA GLU A 27 7.23 4.25 -11.49
C GLU A 27 8.62 3.95 -12.06
N GLU A 28 9.63 4.79 -11.78
CA GLU A 28 11.03 4.55 -12.15
C GLU A 28 11.67 3.41 -11.32
N LEU A 29 11.29 3.27 -10.05
CA LEU A 29 11.81 2.25 -9.14
C LEU A 29 11.06 0.92 -9.20
N SER A 30 9.94 0.86 -9.91
CA SER A 30 9.15 -0.36 -10.06
C SER A 30 9.44 -0.98 -11.43
N PRO A 31 10.32 -2.00 -11.52
CA PRO A 31 10.14 -2.96 -12.58
C PRO A 31 8.74 -3.54 -12.37
N ARG A 32 7.80 -3.24 -13.27
CA ARG A 32 6.54 -3.99 -13.38
C ARG A 32 6.90 -5.41 -13.83
N GLN A 33 7.49 -6.17 -12.92
CA GLN A 33 7.67 -7.58 -13.12
C GLN A 33 6.36 -8.22 -12.70
N GLU A 34 5.51 -8.46 -13.69
CA GLU A 34 4.33 -9.29 -13.49
C GLU A 34 4.81 -10.68 -13.08
N TRP A 35 4.23 -11.21 -12.00
CA TRP A 35 4.49 -12.57 -11.54
C TRP A 35 3.28 -13.40 -11.95
N PRO A 36 3.32 -14.10 -13.10
CA PRO A 36 2.12 -14.73 -13.67
C PRO A 36 1.50 -15.80 -12.75
N GLN A 37 2.28 -16.33 -11.81
CA GLN A 37 1.85 -17.34 -10.84
C GLN A 37 1.28 -16.72 -9.55
N LEU A 38 1.37 -15.40 -9.37
CA LEU A 38 0.89 -14.71 -8.18
C LEU A 38 -0.64 -14.62 -8.24
N ARG A 39 -1.31 -15.31 -7.34
CA ARG A 39 -2.76 -15.27 -7.20
C ARG A 39 -3.15 -14.16 -6.24
N THR A 40 -3.97 -13.23 -6.72
CA THR A 40 -4.70 -12.26 -5.90
C THR A 40 -6.19 -12.48 -6.10
N GLY A 41 -6.92 -12.67 -5.01
CA GLY A 41 -8.38 -12.82 -5.05
C GLY A 41 -9.13 -11.48 -5.13
N PHE A 42 -8.41 -10.35 -5.19
CA PHE A 42 -8.99 -9.04 -5.02
C PHE A 42 -8.53 -8.09 -6.13
N PRO A 43 -9.42 -7.73 -7.07
CA PRO A 43 -9.10 -6.79 -8.15
C PRO A 43 -8.76 -5.39 -7.60
N GLN A 44 -7.95 -4.65 -8.35
CA GLN A 44 -7.59 -3.27 -8.02
C GLN A 44 -8.83 -2.39 -7.83
N GLU A 45 -9.81 -2.47 -8.73
CA GLU A 45 -11.02 -1.66 -8.65
C GLU A 45 -11.79 -1.90 -7.34
N SER A 46 -11.88 -3.15 -6.90
CA SER A 46 -12.51 -3.52 -5.63
C SER A 46 -11.75 -2.94 -4.43
N PHE A 47 -10.42 -2.83 -4.52
CA PHE A 47 -9.60 -2.17 -3.51
C PHE A 47 -9.85 -0.68 -3.44
N GLU A 48 -9.92 -0.02 -4.58
CA GLU A 48 -10.25 1.40 -4.62
C GLU A 48 -11.66 1.68 -4.06
N GLN A 49 -12.63 0.82 -4.38
CA GLN A 49 -13.99 0.92 -3.82
C GLN A 49 -14.00 0.72 -2.31
N ALA A 50 -13.27 -0.28 -1.78
CA ALA A 50 -13.14 -0.51 -0.35
C ALA A 50 -12.49 0.69 0.38
N VAL A 51 -11.45 1.28 -0.22
CA VAL A 51 -10.82 2.49 0.32
C VAL A 51 -11.81 3.66 0.38
N ARG A 52 -12.59 3.90 -0.68
CA ARG A 52 -13.61 4.97 -0.69
C ARG A 52 -14.68 4.75 0.38
N ALA A 53 -15.10 3.51 0.59
CA ALA A 53 -16.05 3.16 1.65
C ALA A 53 -15.48 3.43 3.05
N ILE A 54 -14.23 3.01 3.31
CA ILE A 54 -13.53 3.28 4.58
C ILE A 54 -13.44 4.78 4.85
N GLN A 55 -13.08 5.58 3.84
CA GLN A 55 -13.03 7.04 3.99
C GLN A 55 -14.40 7.62 4.39
N GLN A 56 -15.50 7.07 3.87
CA GLN A 56 -16.84 7.49 4.26
C GLN A 56 -17.14 7.15 5.73
N TYR A 57 -16.82 5.92 6.17
CA TYR A 57 -16.96 5.53 7.58
C TYR A 57 -16.13 6.44 8.52
N ILE A 58 -14.95 6.88 8.10
CA ILE A 58 -14.16 7.84 8.87
C ILE A 58 -14.83 9.22 8.93
N ARG A 59 -15.38 9.72 7.80
CA ARG A 59 -16.08 11.02 7.77
C ARG A 59 -17.34 11.03 8.64
N GLU A 60 -18.05 9.92 8.68
CA GLU A 60 -19.25 9.74 9.50
C GLU A 60 -18.92 9.56 10.99
N GLY A 61 -17.66 9.25 11.32
CA GLY A 61 -17.17 9.13 12.69
C GLY A 61 -17.23 7.71 13.27
N ASP A 62 -17.49 6.70 12.44
CA ASP A 62 -17.61 5.31 12.88
C ASP A 62 -16.26 4.72 13.30
N VAL A 63 -15.20 5.06 12.56
CA VAL A 63 -13.83 4.58 12.80
C VAL A 63 -12.83 5.70 12.58
N PHE A 64 -11.68 5.63 13.24
CA PHE A 64 -10.61 6.63 13.05
C PHE A 64 -9.54 6.15 12.05
N GLN A 65 -9.27 4.85 12.02
CA GLN A 65 -8.28 4.24 11.14
C GLN A 65 -8.67 2.80 10.85
N VAL A 66 -8.43 2.36 9.61
CA VAL A 66 -8.62 0.97 9.19
C VAL A 66 -7.33 0.50 8.51
N ASN A 67 -6.86 -0.69 8.89
CA ASN A 67 -5.76 -1.37 8.21
C ASN A 67 -6.34 -2.34 7.17
N LEU A 68 -6.57 -1.84 5.96
CA LEU A 68 -7.02 -2.65 4.84
C LEU A 68 -5.83 -3.42 4.26
N SER A 69 -5.93 -4.75 4.20
CA SER A 69 -4.86 -5.63 3.72
C SER A 69 -5.36 -6.56 2.61
N LEU A 70 -4.42 -6.98 1.76
CA LEU A 70 -4.65 -7.96 0.70
C LEU A 70 -3.80 -9.20 0.97
N ARG A 71 -4.35 -10.36 0.61
CA ARG A 71 -3.62 -11.62 0.60
C ARG A 71 -3.22 -11.95 -0.84
N GLN A 72 -1.94 -12.22 -1.01
CA GLN A 72 -1.37 -12.73 -2.25
C GLN A 72 -0.78 -14.11 -1.98
N GLU A 73 -0.87 -14.98 -2.96
CA GLU A 73 -0.41 -16.36 -2.84
C GLU A 73 0.45 -16.75 -4.02
N LEU A 74 1.47 -17.56 -3.75
CA LEU A 74 2.34 -18.15 -4.74
C LEU A 74 2.68 -19.57 -4.26
N ASP A 75 2.69 -20.54 -5.18
CA ASP A 75 3.09 -21.89 -4.84
C ASP A 75 4.61 -21.94 -4.65
N LEU A 76 5.05 -22.46 -3.51
CA LEU A 76 6.47 -22.55 -3.17
C LEU A 76 7.04 -23.87 -3.69
N HIS A 77 8.06 -23.78 -4.56
CA HIS A 77 8.74 -24.94 -5.12
C HIS A 77 10.09 -25.26 -4.46
N SER A 78 10.53 -24.44 -3.50
CA SER A 78 11.75 -24.63 -2.72
C SER A 78 11.45 -24.95 -1.25
N PRO A 79 12.43 -25.47 -0.49
CA PRO A 79 12.30 -25.59 0.96
C PRO A 79 12.05 -24.21 1.61
N PRO A 80 11.21 -24.13 2.65
CA PRO A 80 10.84 -22.85 3.28
C PRO A 80 12.04 -22.11 3.88
N GLU A 81 13.07 -22.82 4.34
CA GLU A 81 14.30 -22.24 4.90
C GLU A 81 15.03 -21.40 3.85
N GLN A 82 15.04 -21.87 2.59
CA GLN A 82 15.68 -21.14 1.49
C GLN A 82 14.96 -19.83 1.20
N ALA A 83 13.62 -19.83 1.19
CA ALA A 83 12.83 -18.62 1.02
C ALA A 83 13.08 -17.62 2.17
N TYR A 84 13.16 -18.13 3.40
CA TYR A 84 13.46 -17.32 4.58
C TYR A 84 14.84 -16.65 4.50
N GLU A 85 15.90 -17.38 4.14
CA GLU A 85 17.26 -16.81 4.01
C GLU A 85 17.29 -15.68 2.97
N TRP A 86 16.63 -15.85 1.83
CA TRP A 86 16.51 -14.79 0.83
C TRP A 86 15.77 -13.56 1.36
N LEU A 87 14.64 -13.75 2.07
CA LEU A 87 13.90 -12.65 2.67
C LEU A 87 14.72 -11.90 3.72
N ARG A 88 15.49 -12.63 4.53
CA ARG A 88 16.39 -12.05 5.56
C ARG A 88 17.51 -11.22 4.94
N LEU A 89 18.09 -11.68 3.84
CA LEU A 89 19.13 -10.94 3.11
C LEU A 89 18.57 -9.68 2.42
N LEU A 90 17.36 -9.77 1.84
CA LEU A 90 16.76 -8.68 1.08
C LEU A 90 16.11 -7.60 1.96
N ASN A 91 15.42 -8.00 3.02
CA ASN A 91 14.73 -7.09 3.93
C ASN A 91 15.05 -7.47 5.39
N PRO A 92 16.27 -7.16 5.87
CA PRO A 92 16.64 -7.38 7.24
C PRO A 92 15.89 -6.37 8.16
N SER A 93 14.76 -6.77 8.72
CA SER A 93 14.18 -6.17 9.93
C SER A 93 14.94 -6.53 11.22
N LEU A 94 14.64 -5.78 12.28
CA LEU A 94 15.33 -5.89 13.57
C LEU A 94 14.80 -7.01 14.47
N THR A 95 13.59 -7.52 14.24
CA THR A 95 12.86 -8.39 15.19
C THR A 95 13.37 -9.83 15.30
N TRP A 96 14.48 -10.19 14.64
CA TRP A 96 15.01 -11.57 14.65
C TRP A 96 16.42 -11.68 15.28
N ALA A 97 16.81 -10.69 16.09
CA ALA A 97 18.02 -10.74 16.92
C ALA A 97 17.72 -11.30 18.31
#